data_AF-A0A5B1R6M4-F1
#
_entry.id   AF-A0A5B1R6M4-F1
#
_cell.length_a   1.000
_cell.length_b   1.000
_cell.length_c   1.000
_cell.angle_alpha   90.00
_cell.angle_beta   90.00
_cell.angle_gamma   90.00
#
_symmetry.space_group_name_H-M   'P 1'
#
loop_
_entity.id
_entity.type
_entity.pdbx_description
1 polymer ?
#
loop_
_entity_poly.entity_id
_entity_poly.type
_entity_poly.pdbx_seq_one_letter_code
_entity_poly.pdbx_strand_id
1 'polypeptide(L)'
;MALRDIRGGYFVAQTNQTVRPKDQRPTQSPSRTTWSDPYCERLSVEHLAILSERDAVDDQYFSGLISVFEYQALYDRLTAEMDAVWEQLIEEKKKEAPSLVQIAIDWGYTQEEAEKKQHDLRDQGIFSYNSSMNNFLYRRDVRGH
;
A
#
# COMPACT_ATOMS: atom_id res chain seq x y z
N MET A 1 -63.62 -3.28 -12.13
CA MET A 1 -62.70 -2.40 -12.89
C MET A 1 -62.16 -1.38 -11.89
N ALA A 2 -61.05 -1.60 -11.19
CA ALA A 2 -59.64 -1.81 -11.57
C ALA A 2 -58.92 -0.53 -12.06
N LEU A 3 -57.80 -0.25 -11.37
CA LEU A 3 -56.66 0.67 -11.65
C LEU A 3 -56.84 2.10 -11.11
N ARG A 4 -55.85 2.78 -10.50
CA ARG A 4 -54.45 2.57 -10.08
C ARG A 4 -54.19 3.72 -9.08
N ASP A 5 -53.67 3.48 -7.89
CA ASP A 5 -52.25 3.46 -7.54
C ASP A 5 -51.53 4.82 -7.75
N ILE A 6 -50.99 5.37 -6.66
CA ILE A 6 -49.70 6.09 -6.48
C ILE A 6 -49.69 6.61 -5.04
N ARG A 7 -49.10 5.81 -4.14
CA ARG A 7 -48.58 6.28 -2.85
C ARG A 7 -47.30 7.07 -3.11
N GLY A 8 -47.31 8.36 -2.83
CA GLY A 8 -46.11 9.18 -2.76
C GLY A 8 -45.26 8.78 -1.56
N GLY A 9 -44.34 7.84 -1.77
CA GLY A 9 -43.32 7.47 -0.79
C GLY A 9 -42.23 8.54 -0.75
N TYR A 10 -42.18 9.30 0.34
CA TYR A 10 -41.00 10.07 0.70
C TYR A 10 -40.02 9.14 1.41
N PHE A 11 -39.21 8.41 0.64
CA PHE A 11 -37.99 7.79 1.14
C PHE A 11 -36.91 8.87 1.23
N VAL A 12 -36.73 9.43 2.44
CA VAL A 12 -35.52 10.19 2.76
C VAL A 12 -34.43 9.18 3.07
N ALA A 13 -33.59 8.91 2.06
CA ALA A 13 -32.34 8.17 2.25
C ALA A 13 -31.37 9.06 3.04
N GLN A 14 -31.34 8.92 4.37
CA GLN A 14 -30.24 9.41 5.19
C GLN A 14 -29.13 8.35 5.21
N THR A 15 -28.26 8.42 4.22
CA THR A 15 -26.96 7.74 4.20
C THR A 15 -25.97 8.51 5.07
N ASN A 16 -26.08 8.37 6.39
CA ASN A 16 -25.05 8.82 7.32
C ASN A 16 -24.48 7.61 8.07
N GLN A 17 -23.89 6.68 7.33
CA GLN A 17 -22.83 5.85 7.87
C GLN A 17 -21.52 6.41 7.34
N THR A 18 -20.94 7.31 8.11
CA THR A 18 -19.50 7.59 8.06
C THR A 18 -18.81 6.29 8.43
N VAL A 19 -18.50 5.48 7.42
CA VAL A 19 -17.57 4.36 7.57
C VAL A 19 -16.23 5.02 7.87
N ARG A 20 -15.90 5.11 9.17
CA ARG A 20 -14.54 5.40 9.60
C ARG A 20 -13.64 4.42 8.86
N PRO A 21 -12.59 4.87 8.14
CA PRO A 21 -11.55 3.95 7.73
C PRO A 21 -11.04 3.33 9.02
N LYS A 22 -11.31 2.03 9.16
CA LYS A 22 -10.85 1.22 10.28
C LYS A 22 -9.35 1.45 10.31
N ASP A 23 -8.85 2.00 11.41
CA ASP A 23 -7.43 2.05 11.75
C ASP A 23 -6.89 0.63 11.63
N GLN A 24 -6.45 0.26 10.43
CA GLN A 24 -5.63 -0.89 10.20
C GLN A 24 -4.28 -0.48 10.77
N ARG A 25 -4.16 -0.52 12.09
CA ARG A 25 -2.85 -0.65 12.71
C ARG A 25 -2.18 -1.80 11.97
N PRO A 26 -0.98 -1.60 11.40
CA PRO A 26 -0.26 -2.69 10.80
C PRO A 26 -0.04 -3.68 11.94
N THR A 27 -0.77 -4.79 11.91
CA THR A 27 -0.41 -5.98 12.68
C THR A 27 1.03 -6.22 12.30
N GLN A 28 1.96 -5.94 13.23
CA GLN A 28 3.37 -6.21 13.04
C GLN A 28 3.46 -7.71 12.73
N SER A 29 3.54 -8.02 11.44
CA SER A 29 3.77 -9.36 10.96
C SER A 29 5.05 -9.86 11.63
N PRO A 30 5.09 -11.10 12.12
CA PRO A 30 6.26 -11.65 12.79
C PRO A 30 7.52 -11.33 11.99
N SER A 31 8.59 -10.92 12.68
CA SER A 31 9.84 -10.45 12.09
C SER A 31 10.29 -11.37 10.97
N ARG A 32 10.00 -10.95 9.73
CA ARG A 32 10.30 -11.74 8.55
C ARG A 32 11.78 -11.65 8.28
N THR A 33 12.44 -12.79 8.11
CA THR A 33 13.86 -12.87 7.76
C THR A 33 14.13 -12.58 6.29
N THR A 34 13.10 -12.64 5.45
CA THR A 34 13.15 -12.36 4.01
C THR A 34 12.41 -11.09 3.65
N TRP A 35 12.93 -10.35 2.66
CA TRP A 35 12.32 -9.11 2.19
C TRP A 35 11.01 -9.38 1.45
N SER A 36 10.13 -8.36 1.35
CA SER A 36 8.81 -8.47 0.74
C SER A 36 8.55 -7.33 -0.25
N ASP A 37 8.31 -7.67 -1.52
CA ASP A 37 7.96 -6.72 -2.58
C ASP A 37 6.73 -5.85 -2.21
N PRO A 38 5.58 -6.43 -1.80
CA PRO A 38 4.39 -5.64 -1.43
C PRO A 38 4.64 -4.69 -0.25
N TYR A 39 5.48 -5.10 0.70
CA TYR A 39 5.83 -4.27 1.85
C TYR A 39 6.65 -3.06 1.41
N CYS A 40 7.68 -3.27 0.58
CA CYS A 40 8.48 -2.20 0.00
C CYS A 40 7.64 -1.23 -0.86
N GLU A 41 6.69 -1.76 -1.64
CA GLU A 41 5.77 -0.94 -2.42
C GLU A 41 4.87 -0.09 -1.54
N ARG A 42 4.33 -0.65 -0.45
CA ARG A 42 3.55 0.12 0.52
C ARG A 42 4.38 1.24 1.15
N LEU A 43 5.62 0.97 1.57
CA LEU A 43 6.52 2.00 2.09
C LEU A 43 6.82 3.08 1.07
N SER A 44 6.92 2.72 -0.21
CA SER A 44 7.11 3.68 -1.30
C SER A 44 5.88 4.60 -1.47
N VAL A 45 4.67 4.05 -1.33
CA VAL A 45 3.42 4.83 -1.34
C VAL A 45 3.34 5.74 -0.12
N GLU A 46 3.69 5.25 1.07
CA GLU A 46 3.75 6.06 2.30
C GLU A 46 4.74 7.22 2.15
N HIS A 47 5.93 6.97 1.59
CA HIS A 47 6.91 8.02 1.29
C HIS A 47 6.34 9.10 0.35
N LEU A 48 5.63 8.71 -0.71
CA LEU A 48 4.98 9.66 -1.62
C LEU A 48 3.88 10.48 -0.92
N ALA A 49 3.15 9.88 0.02
CA ALA A 49 2.13 10.58 0.80
C ALA A 49 2.75 11.62 1.74
N ILE A 50 3.89 11.30 2.37
CA ILE A 50 4.62 12.25 3.23
C ILE A 50 5.14 13.43 2.40
N LEU A 51 5.65 13.19 1.18
CA LEU A 51 6.09 14.26 0.29
C LEU A 51 4.94 15.19 -0.11
N SER A 52 3.78 14.64 -0.44
CA SER A 52 2.63 15.47 -0.81
C SER A 52 2.07 16.26 0.38
N GLU A 53 2.10 15.70 1.59
CA GLU A 53 1.74 16.43 2.81
C GLU A 53 2.73 17.58 3.08
N ARG A 54 4.02 17.34 2.88
CA ARG A 54 5.04 18.38 2.99
C ARG A 54 4.83 19.52 2.00
N ASP A 55 4.57 19.21 0.73
CA ASP A 55 4.27 20.24 -0.28
C ASP A 55 3.05 21.08 0.14
N ALA A 56 2.02 20.46 0.71
CA ALA A 56 0.84 21.17 1.20
C ALA A 56 1.15 22.05 2.43
N VAL A 57 2.06 21.64 3.31
CA VAL A 57 2.52 22.45 4.46
C VAL A 57 3.33 23.64 3.99
N ASP A 58 4.21 23.45 3.00
CA ASP A 58 4.99 24.51 2.37
C ASP A 58 4.04 25.56 1.75
N ASP A 59 3.03 25.12 0.99
CA ASP A 59 2.01 26.00 0.40
C ASP A 59 1.24 26.80 1.46
N GLN A 60 0.85 26.18 2.58
CA GLN A 60 0.16 26.85 3.68
C GLN A 60 1.05 27.92 4.33
N TYR A 61 2.35 27.66 4.47
CA TYR A 61 3.28 28.63 5.03
C TYR A 61 3.50 29.81 4.08
N PHE A 62 3.76 29.55 2.79
CA PHE A 62 3.98 30.61 1.80
C PHE A 62 2.73 31.45 1.52
N SER A 63 1.53 30.89 1.71
CA SER A 63 0.27 31.63 1.66
C SER A 63 -0.05 32.39 2.97
N GLY A 64 0.78 32.24 4.01
CA GLY A 64 0.60 32.91 5.30
C GLY A 64 -0.55 32.34 6.14
N LEU A 65 -1.02 31.13 5.84
CA LEU A 65 -2.11 30.46 6.57
C LEU A 65 -1.64 29.87 7.90
N ILE A 66 -0.35 29.54 8.01
CA ILE A 66 0.27 29.04 9.25
C ILE A 66 1.46 29.90 9.66
N SER A 67 1.72 29.94 10.96
CA SER A 67 2.85 30.63 11.54
C SER A 67 4.17 29.86 11.34
N VAL A 68 5.29 30.56 11.52
CA VAL A 68 6.63 29.94 11.49
C VAL A 68 6.77 28.81 12.52
N PHE A 69 6.15 28.95 13.70
CA PHE A 69 6.22 27.92 14.75
C PHE A 69 5.41 26.68 14.39
N GLU A 70 4.23 26.85 13.80
CA GLU A 70 3.41 25.73 13.31
C GLU A 70 4.08 25.02 12.15
N TYR A 71 4.64 25.78 11.21
CA TYR A 71 5.42 25.24 10.11
C TYR A 71 6.59 24.40 10.60
N GLN A 72 7.40 24.91 11.53
CA GLN A 72 8.54 24.17 12.07
C GLN A 72 8.11 22.86 12.74
N ALA A 73 7.06 22.89 13.55
CA ALA A 73 6.56 21.70 14.23
C ALA A 73 6.04 20.62 13.24
N LEU A 74 5.32 21.05 12.20
CA LEU A 74 4.83 20.14 11.15
C LEU A 74 5.98 19.57 10.33
N TYR A 75 6.94 20.42 9.96
CA TYR A 75 8.10 20.01 9.19
C TYR A 75 8.98 19.01 9.95
N ASP A 76 9.23 19.24 11.24
CA ASP A 76 9.98 18.32 12.10
C ASP A 76 9.29 16.95 12.20
N ARG A 77 7.96 16.95 12.36
CA ARG A 77 7.16 15.73 12.38
C ARG A 77 7.26 14.96 11.05
N LEU A 78 7.05 15.63 9.93
CA LEU A 78 7.11 15.00 8.60
C LEU A 78 8.51 14.45 8.29
N THR A 79 9.55 15.16 8.74
CA THR A 79 10.94 14.68 8.61
C THR A 79 11.14 13.39 9.41
N ALA A 80 10.66 13.34 10.67
CA ALA A 80 10.75 12.12 11.48
C ALA A 80 9.97 10.94 10.89
N GLU A 81 8.79 11.18 10.31
CA GLU A 81 8.01 10.15 9.62
C GLU A 81 8.75 9.63 8.37
N MET A 82 9.37 10.52 7.60
CA MET A 82 10.17 10.16 6.42
C MET A 82 11.41 9.34 6.80
N ASP A 83 12.11 9.73 7.86
CA ASP A 83 13.26 8.96 8.39
C ASP A 83 12.83 7.57 8.84
N ALA A 84 11.67 7.45 9.51
CA ALA A 84 11.14 6.16 9.94
C ALA A 84 10.80 5.23 8.76
N VAL A 85 10.25 5.77 7.66
CA VAL A 85 10.01 5.00 6.42
C VAL A 85 11.32 4.57 5.78
N TRP A 86 12.32 5.45 5.77
CA TRP A 86 13.65 5.14 5.23
C TRP A 86 14.35 4.02 6.01
N GLU A 87 14.33 4.08 7.34
CA GLU A 87 14.89 3.02 8.18
C GLU A 87 14.19 1.68 7.92
N GLN A 88 12.87 1.67 7.75
CA GLN A 88 12.15 0.44 7.39
C GLN A 88 12.57 -0.12 6.03
N LEU A 89 12.78 0.73 5.02
CA LEU A 89 13.29 0.30 3.72
C LEU A 89 14.73 -0.23 3.79
N ILE A 90 15.58 0.39 4.62
CA ILE A 90 16.95 -0.05 4.85
C ILE A 90 16.95 -1.43 5.53
N GLU A 91 16.14 -1.60 6.58
CA GLU A 91 15.99 -2.88 7.25
C GLU A 91 15.44 -3.96 6.32
N GLU A 92 14.48 -3.62 5.47
CA GLU A 92 13.96 -4.58 4.49
C GLU A 92 15.02 -5.01 3.48
N LYS A 93 15.91 -4.09 3.06
CA LYS A 93 17.03 -4.40 2.16
C LYS A 93 18.11 -5.27 2.80
N LYS A 94 18.20 -5.32 4.14
CA LYS A 94 19.16 -6.19 4.84
C LYS A 94 18.68 -7.64 4.91
N LYS A 95 17.40 -7.92 4.64
CA LYS A 95 16.80 -9.25 4.71
C LYS A 95 17.22 -10.14 3.54
N GLU A 96 17.12 -11.45 3.75
CA GLU A 96 17.46 -12.45 2.73
C GLU A 96 16.46 -12.43 1.57
N ALA A 97 16.89 -12.91 0.40
CA ALA A 97 16.01 -13.02 -0.75
C ALA A 97 14.87 -14.02 -0.50
N PRO A 98 13.59 -13.65 -0.75
CA PRO A 98 12.48 -14.57 -0.59
C PRO A 98 12.58 -15.69 -1.63
N SER A 99 12.04 -16.86 -1.29
CA SER A 99 11.84 -17.95 -2.25
C SER A 99 10.70 -17.63 -3.21
N LEU A 100 10.62 -18.31 -4.36
CA LEU A 100 9.51 -18.17 -5.32
C LEU A 100 8.14 -18.44 -4.67
N VAL A 101 8.07 -19.40 -3.75
CA VAL A 101 6.85 -19.70 -2.99
C VAL A 101 6.48 -18.51 -2.11
N GLN A 102 7.46 -17.93 -1.41
CA GLN A 102 7.22 -16.78 -0.56
C GLN A 102 6.78 -15.55 -1.38
N ILE A 103 7.37 -15.31 -2.56
CA ILE A 103 6.94 -14.25 -3.47
C ILE A 103 5.49 -14.48 -3.93
N ALA A 104 5.12 -15.71 -4.29
CA ALA A 104 3.76 -16.00 -4.70
C ALA A 104 2.75 -15.78 -3.55
N ILE A 105 3.08 -16.21 -2.33
CA ILE A 105 2.24 -15.94 -1.15
C ILE A 105 2.09 -14.44 -0.93
N ASP A 106 3.17 -13.67 -1.06
CA ASP A 106 3.17 -12.21 -0.93
C ASP A 106 2.28 -11.54 -1.96
N TRP A 107 2.15 -12.13 -3.16
CA TRP A 107 1.24 -11.66 -4.20
C TRP A 107 -0.22 -12.10 -3.99
N GLY A 108 -0.51 -12.85 -2.91
CA GLY A 108 -1.86 -13.29 -2.55
C GLY A 108 -2.24 -14.67 -3.06
N TYR A 109 -1.28 -15.47 -3.56
CA TYR A 109 -1.53 -16.88 -3.88
C TYR A 109 -1.68 -17.72 -2.62
N THR A 110 -2.48 -18.78 -2.71
CA THR A 110 -2.52 -19.79 -1.65
C THR A 110 -1.22 -20.59 -1.61
N GLN A 111 -0.92 -21.23 -0.48
CA GLN A 111 0.27 -22.08 -0.33
C GLN A 111 0.36 -23.14 -1.43
N GLU A 112 -0.77 -23.78 -1.75
CA GLU A 112 -0.86 -24.84 -2.76
C GLU A 112 -0.57 -24.31 -4.18
N GLU A 113 -1.08 -23.14 -4.52
CA GLU A 113 -0.80 -22.48 -5.81
C GLU A 113 0.65 -22.01 -5.92
N ALA A 114 1.22 -21.54 -4.81
CA ALA A 114 2.60 -21.08 -4.74
C ALA A 114 3.60 -22.23 -4.93
N GLU A 115 3.36 -23.37 -4.27
CA GLU A 115 4.15 -24.59 -4.42
C GLU A 115 4.03 -25.18 -5.83
N LYS A 116 2.82 -25.19 -6.39
CA LYS A 116 2.59 -25.62 -7.78
C LYS A 116 3.37 -24.75 -8.78
N LYS A 117 3.34 -23.42 -8.62
CA LYS A 117 4.14 -22.51 -9.47
C LYS A 117 5.64 -22.76 -9.34
N GLN A 118 6.13 -23.06 -8.15
CA GLN A 118 7.55 -23.40 -7.97
C GLN A 118 7.89 -24.69 -8.73
N HIS A 119 7.02 -25.70 -8.68
CA HIS A 119 7.20 -26.95 -9.43
C HIS A 119 7.18 -26.72 -10.94
N ASP A 120 6.19 -25.96 -11.44
CA ASP A 120 6.04 -25.65 -12.88
C ASP A 120 7.27 -24.90 -13.43
N LEU A 121 7.83 -23.95 -12.67
CA LEU A 121 9.03 -23.20 -13.05
C LEU A 121 10.30 -24.07 -13.01
N ARG A 122 10.37 -25.01 -12.07
CA ARG A 122 11.46 -25.98 -11.98
C ARG A 122 11.46 -26.94 -13.17
N ASP A 123 10.29 -27.39 -13.58
CA ASP A 123 10.11 -28.28 -14.74
C ASP A 123 10.40 -27.57 -16.07
N GLN A 124 10.18 -26.25 -16.14
CA GLN A 124 10.47 -25.44 -17.32
C GLN A 124 11.94 -25.03 -17.45
N GLY A 125 12.80 -25.31 -16.46
CA GLY A 125 14.23 -24.96 -16.50
C GLY A 125 14.53 -23.46 -16.50
N ILE A 126 13.54 -22.60 -16.23
CA ILE A 126 13.67 -21.15 -16.24
C ILE A 126 14.11 -20.68 -14.85
N PHE A 127 15.38 -20.92 -14.50
CA PHE A 127 16.02 -20.27 -13.35
C PHE A 127 16.91 -19.13 -13.83
N SER A 128 16.30 -18.06 -14.33
CA SER A 128 16.94 -16.74 -14.38
C SER A 128 16.50 -15.93 -13.16
N TYR A 129 16.90 -16.37 -11.97
CA TYR A 129 16.67 -15.62 -10.71
C TYR A 129 17.71 -14.51 -10.56
N ASN A 130 17.94 -13.77 -11.64
CA ASN A 130 19.00 -12.78 -11.72
C ASN A 130 18.60 -11.67 -12.69
N SER A 131 17.51 -10.96 -12.41
CA SER A 131 17.30 -9.64 -12.98
C SER A 131 16.32 -8.80 -12.17
N SER A 132 16.88 -7.78 -11.53
CA SER A 132 16.30 -6.43 -11.44
C SER A 132 15.14 -6.27 -10.45
N MET A 133 15.27 -5.57 -9.32
CA MET A 133 15.51 -4.11 -9.21
C MET A 133 14.88 -3.20 -10.29
N ASN A 134 14.38 -3.70 -11.43
CA ASN A 134 13.76 -2.88 -12.49
C ASN A 134 12.30 -3.29 -12.80
N ASN A 135 11.75 -4.31 -12.13
CA ASN A 135 10.40 -4.81 -12.42
C ASN A 135 9.31 -4.37 -11.44
N PHE A 136 9.57 -3.35 -10.60
CA PHE A 136 8.51 -2.68 -9.83
C PHE A 136 7.41 -2.07 -10.71
N LEU A 137 7.59 -2.02 -12.04
CA LEU A 137 6.66 -1.42 -13.00
C LEU A 137 5.80 -2.41 -13.80
N TYR A 138 5.96 -3.73 -13.66
CA TYR A 138 5.16 -4.70 -14.43
C TYR A 138 4.08 -5.38 -13.59
N ARG A 139 3.24 -4.58 -12.93
CA ARG A 139 1.91 -5.04 -12.52
C ARG A 139 1.05 -5.20 -13.76
N ARG A 140 0.89 -6.45 -14.19
CA ARG A 140 -0.11 -6.91 -15.14
C ARG A 140 -1.48 -6.58 -14.54
N ASP A 141 -2.18 -5.61 -15.11
CA ASP A 141 -3.57 -5.32 -14.76
C ASP A 141 -4.41 -6.57 -15.08
N VAL A 142 -4.91 -7.24 -14.05
CA VAL A 142 -5.75 -8.45 -14.19
C VAL A 142 -7.24 -8.10 -14.07
N ARG A 143 -7.63 -6.83 -14.27
CA ARG A 143 -9.03 -6.46 -14.46
C ARG A 143 -9.31 -6.05 -15.90
N GLY A 144 -9.53 -7.08 -16.72
CA GLY A 144 -10.11 -6.94 -18.04
C GLY A 144 -10.80 -8.25 -18.43
N HIS A 145 -11.97 -8.49 -17.84
CA HIS A 145 -12.97 -9.42 -18.34
C HIS A 145 -13.92 -8.68 -19.28
#